data_AF-A0A060BVH8-F1
#
_entry.id   AF-A0A060BVH8-F1
#
_cell.length_a   1.000
_cell.length_b   1.000
_cell.length_c   1.000
_cell.angle_alpha   90.00
_cell.angle_beta   90.00
_cell.angle_gamma   90.00
#
_symmetry.space_group_name_H-M   'P 1'
#
loop_
_entity.id
_entity.type
_entity.pdbx_description
1 polymer ?
#
loop_
_entity_poly.entity_id
_entity_poly.type
_entity_poly.pdbx_seq_one_letter_code
_entity_poly.pdbx_strand_id
1 'polypeptide(L)'
;MPRNENPEELMYQAAHYELVASARAVVAGHKINPDFKIGCMIALCPIYPFSCKPEDLLFAYKNMERHYYYADVHALGYYPSYVLKQWKRKT
;
A
#
# COMPACT_ATOMS: atom_id res chain seq x y z
N MET A 1 -0.65 21.92 10.57
CA MET A 1 0.41 20.93 10.31
C MET A 1 1.69 21.44 10.95
N PRO A 2 2.38 20.64 11.79
CA PRO A 2 3.68 21.02 12.32
C PRO A 2 4.64 21.33 11.16
N ARG A 3 5.38 22.45 11.26
CA ARG A 3 6.09 23.10 10.14
C ARG A 3 7.33 22.38 9.61
N ASN A 4 7.75 21.27 10.22
CA ASN A 4 9.05 20.62 9.99
C ASN A 4 8.99 19.12 9.64
N GLU A 5 7.80 18.57 9.37
CA GLU A 5 7.66 17.14 9.06
C GLU A 5 7.52 16.92 7.56
N ASN A 6 8.18 15.88 7.03
CA ASN A 6 8.06 15.48 5.63
C ASN A 6 6.65 14.90 5.39
N PRO A 7 5.79 15.55 4.58
CA PRO A 7 4.42 15.09 4.38
C PRO A 7 4.32 13.68 3.79
N GLU A 8 5.31 13.28 2.97
CA GLU A 8 5.33 11.94 2.38
C GLU A 8 5.60 10.85 3.43
N GLU A 9 6.53 11.09 4.36
CA GLU A 9 6.82 10.15 5.45
C GLU A 9 5.63 10.00 6.40
N LEU A 10 4.98 11.12 6.75
CA LEU A 10 3.76 11.10 7.55
C LEU A 10 2.63 10.31 6.88
N MET A 11 2.47 10.47 5.56
CA MET A 11 1.49 9.71 4.80
C MET A 11 1.77 8.20 4.87
N TYR A 12 3.02 7.76 4.68
CA TYR A 12 3.37 6.33 4.79
C TYR A 12 3.22 5.80 6.22
N GLN A 13 3.54 6.60 7.23
CA GLN A 13 3.36 6.24 8.63
C GLN A 13 1.88 6.08 8.99
N ALA A 14 1.03 7.02 8.55
CA ALA A 14 -0.41 6.95 8.74
C ALA A 14 -1.00 5.69 8.06
N ALA A 15 -0.61 5.44 6.81
CA ALA A 15 -0.97 4.22 6.09
C ALA A 15 -0.56 2.94 6.83
N HIS A 16 0.65 2.90 7.40
CA HIS A 16 1.10 1.75 8.18
C HIS A 16 0.21 1.51 9.41
N TYR A 17 -0.16 2.57 10.14
CA TYR A 17 -1.05 2.44 11.28
C TYR A 17 -2.44 1.94 10.90
N GLU A 18 -2.98 2.38 9.77
CA GLU A 18 -4.26 1.89 9.25
C GLU A 18 -4.20 0.39 8.94
N LEU A 19 -3.13 -0.08 8.30
CA LEU A 19 -2.90 -1.49 7.99
C LEU A 19 -2.84 -2.35 9.27
N VAL A 20 -2.07 -1.89 10.27
CA VAL A 20 -1.95 -2.57 11.57
C VAL A 20 -3.29 -2.57 12.32
N ALA A 21 -4.03 -1.46 12.30
CA ALA A 21 -5.35 -1.37 12.91
C ALA A 21 -6.34 -2.34 12.25
N SER A 22 -6.33 -2.44 10.91
CA SER A 22 -7.17 -3.40 10.18
C SER A 22 -6.83 -4.85 10.56
N ALA A 23 -5.54 -5.21 10.67
CA ALA A 23 -5.15 -6.55 11.09
C ALA A 23 -5.65 -6.88 12.50
N ARG A 24 -5.56 -5.91 13.43
CA ARG A 24 -6.10 -6.07 14.80
C ARG A 24 -7.62 -6.20 14.81
N ALA A 25 -8.31 -5.48 13.94
CA ALA A 25 -9.77 -5.58 13.79
C ALA A 25 -10.19 -6.97 13.29
N VAL A 26 -9.47 -7.54 12.31
CA VAL A 26 -9.71 -8.91 11.82
C VAL A 26 -9.54 -9.93 12.95
N VAL A 27 -8.42 -9.85 13.69
CA VAL A 27 -8.15 -10.74 14.84
C VAL A 27 -9.24 -10.63 15.92
N ALA A 28 -9.71 -9.41 16.22
CA ALA A 28 -10.81 -9.21 17.16
C ALA A 28 -12.13 -9.77 16.63
N GLY A 29 -12.42 -9.57 15.34
CA GLY A 29 -13.62 -10.10 14.68
C GLY A 29 -13.69 -11.62 14.75
N HIS A 30 -12.58 -12.33 14.45
CA HIS A 30 -12.54 -13.78 14.53
C HIS A 30 -12.58 -14.34 15.96
N LYS A 31 -12.21 -13.55 16.98
CA LYS A 31 -12.45 -13.93 18.39
C LYS A 31 -13.94 -13.89 18.75
N ILE A 32 -14.72 -13.02 18.11
CA ILE A 32 -16.17 -12.91 18.33
C ILE A 32 -16.90 -13.99 17.55
N ASN A 33 -16.57 -14.15 16.27
CA ASN A 33 -17.13 -15.19 15.41
C ASN A 33 -16.07 -15.66 14.39
N PRO A 34 -15.61 -16.93 14.48
CA PRO A 34 -14.62 -17.47 13.56
C PRO A 34 -15.13 -17.57 12.10
N ASP A 35 -16.44 -17.55 11.87
CA ASP A 35 -17.04 -17.68 10.55
C ASP A 35 -17.10 -16.36 9.76
N PHE A 36 -16.79 -15.23 10.40
CA PHE A 36 -16.79 -13.93 9.71
C PHE A 36 -15.82 -13.89 8.54
N LYS A 37 -16.31 -13.37 7.41
CA LYS A 37 -15.50 -13.10 6.21
C LYS A 37 -15.13 -11.61 6.21
N ILE A 38 -13.91 -11.32 6.63
CA ILE A 38 -13.37 -9.96 6.72
C ILE A 38 -12.30 -9.83 5.64
N GLY A 39 -12.57 -9.00 4.64
CA GLY A 39 -11.65 -8.72 3.54
C GLY A 39 -10.90 -7.39 3.72
N CYS A 40 -10.18 -6.99 2.68
CA CYS A 40 -9.59 -5.66 2.56
C CYS A 40 -10.32 -4.84 1.49
N MET A 41 -10.31 -3.51 1.63
CA MET A 41 -10.82 -2.56 0.64
C MET A 41 -9.68 -1.62 0.28
N ILE A 42 -9.47 -1.40 -1.02
CA ILE A 42 -8.36 -0.58 -1.52
C ILE A 42 -8.88 0.31 -2.64
N ALA A 43 -8.55 1.60 -2.54
CA ALA A 43 -8.79 2.55 -3.62
C ALA A 43 -7.75 2.36 -4.72
N LEU A 44 -8.02 1.41 -5.64
CA LEU A 44 -7.17 1.15 -6.80
C LEU A 44 -7.57 2.08 -7.96
N CYS A 45 -6.71 3.01 -8.32
CA CYS A 45 -6.83 3.79 -9.55
C CYS A 45 -5.83 3.26 -10.59
N PRO A 46 -6.28 2.45 -11.56
CA PRO A 46 -5.37 1.83 -12.52
C PRO A 46 -4.75 2.88 -13.45
N ILE A 47 -3.44 2.77 -13.64
CA ILE A 47 -2.65 3.63 -14.53
C ILE A 47 -2.30 2.81 -15.77
N TYR A 48 -2.78 3.28 -16.92
CA TYR A 48 -2.52 2.68 -18.21
C TYR A 48 -1.45 3.45 -18.97
N PRO A 49 -0.62 2.75 -19.79
CA PRO A 49 0.36 3.41 -20.63
C PRO A 49 -0.32 4.25 -21.71
N PHE A 50 0.30 5.37 -22.08
CA PHE A 50 -0.20 6.21 -23.17
C PHE A 50 -0.05 5.54 -24.54
N SER A 51 1.03 4.77 -24.75
CA SER A 51 1.30 4.05 -25.99
C SER A 51 1.99 2.70 -25.74
N CYS A 52 2.20 1.92 -26.81
CA CYS A 52 2.91 0.63 -26.75
C CYS A 52 4.44 0.76 -26.65
N LYS A 53 4.97 2.00 -26.52
CA LYS A 53 6.40 2.22 -26.34
C LYS A 53 6.89 1.58 -25.04
N PRO A 54 8.07 0.93 -25.02
CA PRO A 54 8.61 0.31 -23.81
C PRO A 54 8.72 1.27 -22.63
N GLU A 55 9.01 2.55 -22.90
CA GLU A 55 9.17 3.58 -21.88
C GLU A 55 7.83 3.89 -21.18
N ASP A 56 6.75 4.01 -21.97
CA ASP A 56 5.41 4.29 -21.46
C ASP A 56 4.87 3.10 -20.63
N LEU A 57 5.15 1.88 -21.09
CA LEU A 57 4.81 0.65 -20.37
C LEU A 57 5.52 0.57 -19.01
N LEU A 58 6.83 0.79 -19.00
CA LEU A 58 7.63 0.76 -17.78
C LEU A 58 7.18 1.86 -16.81
N PHE A 59 6.88 3.05 -17.32
CA PHE A 59 6.38 4.16 -16.51
C PHE A 59 5.04 3.81 -15.85
N ALA A 60 4.06 3.30 -16.61
CA ALA A 60 2.78 2.89 -16.07
C ALA A 60 2.94 1.80 -14.99
N TYR A 61 3.75 0.78 -15.28
CA TYR A 61 4.05 -0.31 -14.33
C TYR A 61 4.66 0.21 -13.02
N LYS A 62 5.66 1.10 -13.11
CA LYS A 62 6.31 1.70 -11.92
C LYS A 62 5.38 2.62 -11.11
N ASN A 63 4.41 3.26 -11.74
CA ASN A 63 3.42 4.03 -11.00
C ASN A 63 2.33 3.13 -10.38
N MET A 64 2.00 2.00 -11.00
CA MET A 64 1.10 1.00 -10.43
C MET A 64 1.65 0.33 -9.17
N GLU A 65 2.97 0.10 -9.09
CA GLU A 65 3.66 -0.41 -7.89
C GLU A 65 3.26 0.37 -6.61
N ARG A 66 3.04 1.69 -6.72
CA ARG A 66 2.62 2.57 -5.61
C ARG A 66 1.21 2.29 -5.10
N HIS A 67 0.35 1.69 -5.92
CA HIS A 67 -1.01 1.32 -5.55
C HIS A 67 -1.05 -0.11 -5.01
N TYR A 68 -0.27 -1.02 -5.61
CA TYR A 68 -0.28 -2.44 -5.23
C TYR A 68 0.24 -2.69 -3.82
N TYR A 69 1.15 -1.87 -3.29
CA TYR A 69 1.78 -2.21 -2.02
C TYR A 69 0.79 -2.24 -0.84
N TYR A 70 -0.26 -1.41 -0.87
CA TYR A 70 -1.31 -1.46 0.15
C TYR A 70 -2.02 -2.82 0.14
N ALA A 71 -2.24 -3.37 -1.06
CA ALA A 71 -2.84 -4.68 -1.25
C ALA A 71 -1.93 -5.80 -0.79
N ASP A 72 -0.65 -5.71 -1.18
CA ASP A 72 0.35 -6.70 -0.80
C ASP A 72 0.51 -6.76 0.72
N VAL A 73 0.53 -5.63 1.43
CA VAL A 73 0.61 -5.64 2.90
C VAL A 73 -0.67 -6.21 3.52
N HIS A 74 -1.85 -5.82 3.02
CA HIS A 74 -3.13 -6.32 3.54
C HIS A 74 -3.31 -7.83 3.34
N ALA A 75 -2.96 -8.34 2.16
CA ALA A 75 -3.23 -9.72 1.76
C ALA A 75 -2.06 -10.66 2.10
N LEU A 76 -0.82 -10.20 1.95
CA LEU A 76 0.39 -11.03 2.08
C LEU A 76 1.13 -10.76 3.40
N GLY A 77 0.88 -9.64 4.08
CA GLY A 77 1.45 -9.33 5.39
C GLY A 77 2.90 -8.82 5.37
N TYR A 78 3.44 -8.45 4.20
CA TYR A 78 4.79 -7.89 4.09
C TYR A 78 4.88 -6.72 3.13
N TYR A 79 5.86 -5.84 3.35
CA TYR A 79 6.19 -4.76 2.43
C TYR A 79 6.99 -5.29 1.24
N PRO A 80 6.53 -5.11 -0.02
CA PRO A 80 7.24 -5.60 -1.18
C PRO A 80 8.63 -4.98 -1.36
N SER A 81 9.54 -5.78 -1.93
CA SER A 81 10.94 -5.36 -2.12
C SER A 81 11.10 -4.12 -3.01
N TYR A 82 10.19 -3.90 -3.96
CA TYR A 82 10.23 -2.74 -4.85
C TYR A 82 9.96 -1.43 -4.10
N VAL A 83 9.04 -1.42 -3.14
CA VAL A 83 8.74 -0.25 -2.28
C VAL A 83 9.93 0.04 -1.37
N LEU A 84 10.46 -0.99 -0.72
CA LEU A 84 11.62 -0.83 0.17
C LEU A 84 12.84 -0.28 -0.58
N LYS A 85 13.08 -0.74 -1.81
CA LYS A 85 14.13 -0.19 -2.69
C LYS A 85 13.83 1.26 -3.09
N GLN A 86 12.57 1.61 -3.33
CA GLN A 86 12.18 2.98 -3.67
C GLN A 86 12.40 3.94 -2.51
N TRP A 87 11.99 3.58 -1.29
CA TRP A 87 12.22 4.40 -0.10
C TRP A 87 13.70 4.58 0.20
N LYS A 88 14.50 3.51 0.12
CA LYS A 88 15.97 3.58 0.31
C LYS A 88 16.68 4.48 -0.70
N ARG A 89 16.12 4.69 -1.90
CA ARG A 89 16.68 5.61 -2.90
C ARG A 89 16.33 7.08 -2.62
N LYS A 90 15.33 7.33 -1.78
CA LYS A 90 14.87 8.66 -1.39
C LYS A 90 15.51 9.17 -0.10
N THR A 91 16.04 8.28 0.73
CA THR A 91 16.81 8.57 1.96
C THR A 91 18.28 8.80 1.61
#